data_AF-A0A9K3M6Q4-F1
#
_entry.id   AF-A0A9K3M6Q4-F1
#
_cell.length_a   1.000
_cell.length_b   1.000
_cell.length_c   1.000
_cell.angle_alpha   90.00
_cell.angle_beta   90.00
_cell.angle_gamma   90.00
#
_symmetry.space_group_name_H-M   'P 1'
#
loop_
_entity.id
_entity.type
_entity.pdbx_description
1 polymer ?
#
loop_
_entity_poly.entity_id
_entity_poly.type
_entity_poly.pdbx_seq_one_letter_code
_entity_poly.pdbx_strand_id
1 'polypeptide(L)'
;MSLLHRPFLFSIRSSSIGSSSALRRCRRTFFASSTDHTRLLQEAEVHCLVEEDDNDTGINRRQYVLVDYGMDLATVKKVPQLHLGRLFLEGNTIYGAKVVNRTLGECSVVCGKLLEAALEDVRKQQTSSRGDTEIKALATLHGLSDYVMKQTGDIPTTIVDIAQNKSDSTTDAQAWETICHNFVMEGLSGEAKLYQKYNGIFSHIEHQRDTSDYAKTCAGSMAVFRFA
;
A
#
# COMPACT_ATOMS: atom_id res chain seq x y z
N MET A 1 -59.92 50.79 -41.42
CA MET A 1 -60.80 50.85 -40.24
C MET A 1 -60.03 50.28 -39.06
N SER A 2 -59.44 51.17 -38.25
CA SER A 2 -59.82 51.43 -36.84
C SER A 2 -59.00 50.56 -35.88
N LEU A 3 -57.83 51.02 -35.42
CA LEU A 3 -57.58 51.78 -34.17
C LEU A 3 -58.05 51.05 -32.90
N LEU A 4 -57.11 50.78 -31.98
CA LEU A 4 -57.07 51.18 -30.55
C LEU A 4 -55.86 50.46 -29.88
N HIS A 5 -54.77 51.14 -29.52
CA HIS A 5 -54.50 51.94 -28.31
C HIS A 5 -54.23 51.14 -27.00
N ARG A 6 -53.07 51.47 -26.40
CA ARG A 6 -52.40 51.03 -25.14
C ARG A 6 -53.21 51.47 -23.87
N PRO A 7 -52.73 51.49 -22.58
CA PRO A 7 -51.43 51.14 -21.95
C PRO A 7 -51.51 50.50 -20.52
N PHE A 8 -50.38 50.16 -19.88
CA PHE A 8 -49.89 50.83 -18.63
C PHE A 8 -48.61 50.20 -18.06
N LEU A 9 -47.74 51.09 -17.57
CA LEU A 9 -46.49 50.88 -16.86
C LEU A 9 -46.72 50.42 -15.41
N PHE A 10 -45.79 49.66 -14.83
CA PHE A 10 -45.21 50.04 -13.54
C PHE A 10 -43.73 49.69 -13.45
N SER A 11 -42.96 50.72 -13.12
CA SER A 11 -41.55 50.74 -12.77
C SER A 11 -41.46 50.69 -11.24
N ILE A 12 -40.67 49.77 -10.69
CA ILE A 12 -40.03 49.97 -9.37
C ILE A 12 -38.58 49.52 -9.50
N ARG A 13 -37.67 50.50 -9.44
CA ARG A 13 -36.28 50.32 -9.03
C ARG A 13 -36.25 50.15 -7.52
N SER A 14 -35.52 49.16 -7.04
CA SER A 14 -34.86 49.22 -5.73
C SER A 14 -33.45 48.71 -5.89
N SER A 15 -32.52 49.67 -5.90
CA SER A 15 -31.09 49.45 -5.75
C SER A 15 -30.80 49.04 -4.31
N SER A 16 -30.06 47.95 -4.10
CA SER A 16 -29.32 47.77 -2.84
C SER A 16 -27.87 47.47 -3.16
N ILE A 17 -27.05 48.48 -2.86
CA ILE A 17 -25.62 48.43 -2.62
C ILE A 17 -25.32 47.32 -1.60
N GLY A 18 -24.31 46.49 -1.85
CA GLY A 18 -24.00 45.40 -0.93
C GLY A 18 -22.74 44.63 -1.25
N SER A 19 -21.60 45.28 -1.04
CA SER A 19 -20.35 44.67 -0.58
C SER A 19 -19.67 43.61 -1.47
N SER A 20 -18.60 44.09 -2.10
CA SER A 20 -17.36 43.36 -2.32
C SER A 20 -17.03 42.40 -1.17
N SER A 21 -17.13 41.10 -1.43
CA SER A 21 -16.32 40.10 -0.76
C SER A 21 -15.55 39.35 -1.83
N ALA A 22 -14.28 39.75 -1.97
CA ALA A 22 -13.27 38.95 -2.64
C ALA A 22 -13.46 37.48 -2.25
N LEU A 23 -13.65 36.62 -3.26
CA LEU A 23 -13.48 35.19 -3.12
C LEU A 23 -12.01 34.94 -2.79
N ARG A 24 -11.66 35.14 -1.52
CA ARG A 24 -10.48 34.54 -0.92
C ARG A 24 -10.69 33.05 -1.10
N ARG A 25 -10.06 32.48 -2.13
CA ARG A 25 -9.62 31.09 -2.15
C ARG A 25 -8.87 30.90 -0.85
N CYS A 26 -9.60 30.47 0.17
CA CYS A 26 -9.02 30.01 1.40
C CYS A 26 -8.26 28.76 0.98
N ARG A 27 -6.95 28.91 0.76
CA ARG A 27 -6.02 27.79 0.78
C ARG A 27 -6.24 27.14 2.13
N ARG A 28 -7.06 26.09 2.13
CA ARG A 28 -7.31 25.24 3.28
C ARG A 28 -5.97 24.60 3.57
N THR A 29 -5.26 25.15 4.55
CA THR A 29 -4.07 24.50 5.10
C THR A 29 -4.58 23.23 5.76
N PHE A 30 -4.36 22.10 5.09
CA PHE A 30 -4.65 20.76 5.59
C PHE A 30 -3.74 20.45 6.77
N PHE A 31 -4.04 21.01 7.93
CA PHE A 31 -3.65 20.40 9.20
C PHE A 31 -4.84 19.53 9.60
N ALA A 32 -4.83 18.29 9.12
CA ALA A 32 -5.78 17.28 9.52
C ALA A 32 -5.63 17.06 11.04
N SER A 33 -6.74 17.20 11.77
CA SER A 33 -6.82 16.77 13.16
C SER A 33 -6.59 15.25 13.23
N SER A 34 -6.09 14.71 14.34
CA SER A 34 -5.94 13.25 14.51
C SER A 34 -7.26 12.48 14.30
N THR A 35 -8.39 13.13 14.56
CA THR A 35 -9.75 12.62 14.26
C THR A 35 -10.03 12.47 12.77
N ASP A 36 -9.36 13.21 11.90
CA ASP A 36 -9.58 13.18 10.45
C ASP A 36 -8.93 11.95 9.81
N HIS A 37 -7.80 11.47 10.34
CA HIS A 37 -7.09 10.31 9.76
C HIS A 37 -7.85 8.99 9.97
N THR A 38 -8.44 8.77 11.14
CA THR A 38 -9.25 7.58 11.39
C THR A 38 -10.49 7.56 10.51
N ARG A 39 -11.15 8.72 10.35
CA ARG A 39 -12.32 8.85 9.47
C ARG A 39 -11.96 8.60 8.01
N LEU A 40 -10.85 9.17 7.55
CA LEU A 40 -10.33 8.94 6.21
C LEU A 40 -10.12 7.44 5.92
N LEU A 41 -9.48 6.70 6.83
CA LEU A 41 -9.27 5.26 6.65
C LEU A 41 -10.56 4.44 6.73
N GLN A 42 -11.53 4.88 7.52
CA GLN A 42 -12.84 4.22 7.63
C GLN A 42 -13.62 4.34 6.32
N GLU A 43 -13.69 5.55 5.75
CA GLU A 43 -14.41 5.87 4.52
C GLU A 43 -13.63 5.45 3.25
N ALA A 44 -12.32 5.20 3.36
CA ALA A 44 -11.47 4.80 2.24
C ALA A 44 -11.94 3.54 1.51
N GLU A 45 -11.81 3.59 0.18
CA GLU A 45 -12.22 2.57 -0.78
C GLU A 45 -11.00 1.83 -1.35
N VAL A 46 -11.20 0.56 -1.70
CA VAL A 46 -10.18 -0.27 -2.34
C VAL A 46 -10.45 -0.34 -3.84
N HIS A 47 -9.47 0.01 -4.65
CA HIS A 47 -9.51 -0.22 -6.09
C HIS A 47 -8.48 -1.28 -6.48
N CYS A 48 -8.85 -2.13 -7.44
CA CYS A 48 -7.94 -3.06 -8.09
C CYS A 48 -7.54 -2.49 -9.46
N LEU A 49 -6.26 -2.20 -9.63
CA LEU A 49 -5.66 -1.83 -10.90
C LEU A 49 -5.06 -3.11 -11.52
N VAL A 50 -5.57 -3.50 -12.67
CA VAL A 50 -4.97 -4.59 -13.46
C VAL A 50 -3.90 -3.94 -14.35
N GLU A 51 -2.65 -4.36 -14.17
CA GLU A 51 -1.56 -4.03 -15.09
C GLU A 51 -1.64 -5.06 -16.22
N GLU A 52 -1.97 -4.59 -17.42
CA GLU A 52 -1.86 -5.40 -18.63
C GLU A 52 -0.37 -5.45 -18.95
N ASP A 53 0.23 -6.63 -18.77
CA ASP A 53 1.60 -6.86 -19.19
C ASP A 53 1.60 -6.99 -20.72
N ASP A 54 2.27 -6.08 -21.43
CA ASP A 54 2.46 -6.16 -22.89
C ASP A 54 3.29 -7.41 -23.27
N ASN A 55 3.94 -8.02 -22.29
CA ASN A 55 4.69 -9.25 -22.43
C ASN A 55 3.74 -10.44 -22.21
N ASP A 56 3.64 -11.31 -23.22
CA ASP A 56 2.75 -12.49 -23.33
C ASP A 56 3.02 -13.61 -22.30
N THR A 57 3.47 -13.28 -21.09
CA THR A 57 3.72 -14.21 -19.98
C THR A 57 2.43 -14.75 -19.39
N GLY A 58 1.28 -14.11 -19.66
CA GLY A 58 -0.03 -14.50 -19.14
C GLY A 58 -0.18 -14.33 -17.63
N ILE A 59 0.79 -13.71 -16.96
CA ILE A 59 0.75 -13.46 -15.52
C ILE A 59 0.02 -12.13 -15.30
N ASN A 60 -1.23 -12.21 -14.84
CA ASN A 60 -2.01 -11.03 -14.51
C ASN A 60 -1.53 -10.43 -13.18
N ARG A 61 -0.74 -9.36 -13.26
CA ARG A 61 -0.34 -8.58 -12.09
C ARG A 61 -1.46 -7.62 -11.71
N ARG A 62 -1.87 -7.67 -10.45
CA ARG A 62 -2.89 -6.77 -9.89
C ARG A 62 -2.29 -5.91 -8.79
N GLN A 63 -2.67 -4.66 -8.76
CA GLN A 63 -2.31 -3.72 -7.72
C GLN A 63 -3.57 -3.26 -6.99
N TYR A 64 -3.67 -3.59 -5.71
CA TYR A 64 -4.70 -3.07 -4.82
C TYR A 64 -4.24 -1.75 -4.24
N VAL A 65 -5.04 -0.71 -4.38
CA VAL A 65 -4.75 0.62 -3.86
C VAL A 65 -5.88 1.09 -2.97
N LEU A 66 -5.51 1.67 -1.83
CA LEU A 66 -6.45 2.30 -0.91
C LEU A 66 -6.49 3.78 -1.26
N VAL A 67 -7.68 4.33 -1.45
CA VAL A 67 -7.87 5.75 -1.81
C VAL A 67 -9.01 6.36 -1.02
N ASP A 68 -9.10 7.68 -1.04
CA ASP A 68 -10.22 8.40 -0.43
C ASP A 68 -11.54 8.08 -1.15
N TYR A 69 -12.66 8.20 -0.43
CA TYR A 69 -13.98 7.91 -0.94
C TYR A 69 -14.34 8.78 -2.15
N GLY A 70 -14.92 8.16 -3.19
CA GLY A 70 -15.40 8.87 -4.38
C GLY A 70 -14.31 9.26 -5.37
N MET A 71 -13.10 8.73 -5.22
CA MET A 71 -12.04 8.87 -6.21
C MET A 71 -12.30 7.97 -7.42
N ASP A 72 -12.25 8.53 -8.61
CA ASP A 72 -12.48 7.76 -9.83
C ASP A 72 -11.24 6.94 -10.24
N LEU A 73 -11.47 5.74 -10.77
CA LEU A 73 -10.40 4.81 -11.16
C LEU A 73 -9.42 5.42 -12.18
N ALA A 74 -9.90 6.29 -13.08
CA ALA A 74 -9.05 6.90 -14.09
C ALA A 74 -8.06 7.90 -13.49
N THR A 75 -8.49 8.67 -12.49
CA THR A 75 -7.64 9.58 -11.71
C THR A 75 -6.67 8.81 -10.82
N VAL A 76 -7.13 7.75 -10.16
CA VAL A 76 -6.28 6.88 -9.32
C VAL A 76 -5.14 6.24 -10.13
N LYS A 77 -5.41 5.81 -11.37
CA LYS A 77 -4.38 5.31 -12.30
C LYS A 77 -3.38 6.40 -12.71
N LYS A 78 -3.84 7.64 -12.91
CA LYS A 78 -2.99 8.76 -13.36
C LYS A 78 -2.15 9.37 -12.26
N VAL A 79 -2.59 9.33 -11.00
CA VAL A 79 -1.98 10.07 -9.89
C VAL A 79 -1.67 9.16 -8.70
N PRO A 80 -0.51 8.47 -8.71
CA PRO A 80 -0.10 7.57 -7.63
C PRO A 80 0.04 8.25 -6.26
N GLN A 81 0.21 9.57 -6.23
CA GLN A 81 0.30 10.34 -4.97
C GLN A 81 -1.03 10.37 -4.19
N LEU A 82 -2.15 10.01 -4.84
CA LEU A 82 -3.46 9.90 -4.17
C LEU A 82 -3.64 8.57 -3.44
N HIS A 83 -2.74 7.61 -3.64
CA HIS A 83 -2.82 6.32 -2.96
C HIS A 83 -2.49 6.54 -1.47
N LEU A 84 -3.33 6.00 -0.59
CA LEU A 84 -3.12 5.98 0.86
C LEU A 84 -2.26 4.79 1.24
N GLY A 85 -2.52 3.65 0.61
CA GLY A 85 -1.76 2.41 0.72
C GLY A 85 -1.81 1.63 -0.59
N ARG A 86 -0.87 0.70 -0.75
CA ARG A 86 -0.79 -0.17 -1.94
C ARG A 86 -0.34 -1.57 -1.55
N LEU A 87 -0.76 -2.56 -2.33
CA LEU A 87 -0.40 -3.96 -2.20
C LEU A 87 -0.48 -4.61 -3.59
N PHE A 88 0.44 -5.52 -3.90
CA PHE A 88 0.48 -6.22 -5.18
C PHE A 88 0.08 -7.67 -5.01
N LEU A 89 -0.55 -8.22 -6.04
CA LEU A 89 -0.90 -9.62 -6.18
C LEU A 89 -0.45 -10.10 -7.55
N GLU A 90 0.33 -11.17 -7.57
CA GLU A 90 0.85 -11.81 -8.77
C GLU A 90 0.62 -13.31 -8.68
N GLY A 91 -0.29 -13.83 -9.51
CA GLY A 91 -0.84 -15.17 -9.31
C GLY A 91 -1.47 -15.29 -7.91
N ASN A 92 -0.88 -16.13 -7.06
CA ASN A 92 -1.29 -16.34 -5.67
C ASN A 92 -0.29 -15.78 -4.65
N THR A 93 0.62 -14.91 -5.10
CA THR A 93 1.65 -14.29 -4.26
C THR A 93 1.33 -12.83 -4.01
N ILE A 94 1.17 -12.48 -2.74
CA ILE A 94 0.89 -11.12 -2.27
C ILE A 94 2.21 -10.48 -1.81
N TYR A 95 2.47 -9.23 -2.18
CA TYR A 95 3.70 -8.55 -1.75
C TYR A 95 3.59 -7.03 -1.81
N GLY A 96 4.60 -6.34 -1.23
CA GLY A 96 4.77 -4.89 -1.40
C GLY A 96 3.69 -4.05 -0.73
N ALA A 97 3.12 -4.54 0.37
CA ALA A 97 2.20 -3.82 1.22
C ALA A 97 2.87 -2.58 1.83
N LYS A 98 2.48 -1.40 1.36
CA LYS A 98 3.12 -0.14 1.74
C LYS A 98 2.10 0.96 1.98
N VAL A 99 2.26 1.65 3.10
CA VAL A 99 1.59 2.93 3.36
C VAL A 99 2.33 4.02 2.60
N VAL A 100 1.62 4.73 1.72
CA VAL A 100 2.20 5.81 0.91
C VAL A 100 2.31 7.08 1.74
N ASN A 101 1.27 7.40 2.52
CA ASN A 101 1.31 8.51 3.47
C ASN A 101 1.56 8.00 4.90
N ARG A 102 2.81 8.13 5.37
CA ARG A 102 3.24 7.65 6.70
C ARG A 102 2.46 8.26 7.87
N THR A 103 1.78 9.39 7.69
CA THR A 103 0.95 10.00 8.76
C THR A 103 -0.33 9.22 9.05
N LEU A 104 -0.72 8.29 8.18
CA LEU A 104 -1.93 7.48 8.34
C LEU A 104 -1.77 6.35 9.36
N GLY A 105 -0.55 6.10 9.84
CA GLY A 105 -0.26 5.09 10.86
C GLY A 105 0.44 3.86 10.31
N GLU A 106 0.31 2.75 11.03
CA GLU A 106 1.04 1.52 10.73
C GLU A 106 0.48 0.76 9.53
N CYS A 107 1.36 0.03 8.83
CA CYS A 107 1.00 -0.81 7.68
C CYS A 107 -0.09 -1.84 8.02
N SER A 108 -0.02 -2.45 9.21
CA SER A 108 -0.99 -3.42 9.72
C SER A 108 -2.41 -2.86 9.92
N VAL A 109 -2.55 -1.54 9.99
CA VAL A 109 -3.83 -0.84 10.15
C VAL A 109 -4.33 -0.37 8.79
N VAL A 110 -3.48 0.30 8.01
CA VAL A 110 -3.86 0.89 6.73
C VAL A 110 -4.09 -0.16 5.65
N CYS A 111 -3.16 -1.13 5.53
CA CYS A 111 -3.18 -2.10 4.43
C CYS A 111 -4.05 -3.33 4.71
N GLY A 112 -4.72 -3.40 5.87
CA GLY A 112 -5.58 -4.52 6.24
C GLY A 112 -6.71 -4.77 5.22
N LYS A 113 -7.45 -3.71 4.86
CA LYS A 113 -8.50 -3.75 3.82
C LYS A 113 -7.96 -4.24 2.46
N LEU A 114 -6.73 -3.86 2.11
CA LEU A 114 -6.11 -4.26 0.84
C LEU A 114 -5.76 -5.75 0.83
N LEU A 115 -5.22 -6.25 1.95
CA LEU A 115 -4.90 -7.66 2.09
C LEU A 115 -6.15 -8.53 2.06
N GLU A 116 -7.21 -8.12 2.78
CA GLU A 116 -8.50 -8.83 2.75
C GLU A 116 -9.05 -8.95 1.33
N ALA A 117 -9.07 -7.84 0.57
CA ALA A 117 -9.54 -7.83 -0.82
C ALA A 117 -8.69 -8.74 -1.72
N ALA A 118 -7.36 -8.71 -1.57
CA ALA A 118 -6.46 -9.59 -2.33
C ALA A 118 -6.67 -11.07 -2.01
N LEU A 119 -6.81 -11.42 -0.72
CA LEU A 119 -7.08 -12.80 -0.29
C LEU A 119 -8.43 -13.30 -0.81
N GLU A 120 -9.46 -12.45 -0.78
CA GLU A 120 -10.78 -12.79 -1.33
C GLU A 120 -10.71 -13.08 -2.83
N ASP A 121 -9.98 -12.25 -3.59
CA ASP A 121 -9.81 -12.43 -5.03
C ASP A 121 -9.02 -13.70 -5.39
N VAL A 122 -8.01 -14.07 -4.60
CA VAL A 122 -7.28 -15.34 -4.78
C VAL A 122 -8.18 -16.53 -4.48
N ARG A 123 -8.95 -16.48 -3.39
CA ARG A 123 -9.89 -17.56 -3.03
C ARG A 123 -10.98 -17.76 -4.09
N LYS A 124 -11.52 -16.68 -4.65
CA LYS A 124 -12.48 -16.75 -5.78
C LYS A 124 -11.86 -17.45 -6.99
N GLN A 125 -10.59 -17.16 -7.31
CA GLN A 125 -9.90 -17.82 -8.43
C GLN A 125 -9.67 -19.31 -8.18
N GLN A 126 -9.28 -19.70 -6.96
CA GLN A 126 -9.10 -21.10 -6.59
C GLN A 126 -10.39 -21.93 -6.73
N THR A 127 -11.56 -21.37 -6.40
CA THR A 127 -12.83 -22.11 -6.62
C THR A 127 -13.09 -22.43 -8.09
N SER A 128 -12.53 -21.65 -9.01
CA SER A 128 -12.70 -21.82 -10.45
C SER A 128 -11.62 -22.72 -11.08
N SER A 129 -10.45 -22.84 -10.45
CA SER A 129 -9.30 -23.59 -10.95
C SER A 129 -9.05 -24.81 -10.07
N ARG A 130 -9.14 -26.01 -10.63
CA ARG A 130 -8.99 -27.32 -9.95
C ARG A 130 -7.61 -27.58 -9.30
N GLY A 131 -6.73 -26.57 -9.23
CA GLY A 131 -5.38 -26.66 -8.68
C GLY A 131 -5.31 -26.08 -7.27
N ASP A 132 -4.96 -26.93 -6.32
CA ASP A 132 -4.76 -26.58 -4.91
C ASP A 132 -3.45 -25.77 -4.79
N THR A 133 -3.54 -24.47 -5.04
CA THR A 133 -2.36 -23.62 -5.13
C THR A 133 -2.30 -22.72 -3.90
N GLU A 134 -1.34 -22.99 -3.02
CA GLU A 134 -1.14 -22.28 -1.76
C GLU A 134 -1.03 -20.75 -1.95
N ILE A 135 -1.74 -19.99 -1.11
CA ILE A 135 -1.67 -18.53 -1.08
C ILE A 135 -0.44 -18.12 -0.27
N LYS A 136 0.44 -17.34 -0.87
CA LYS A 136 1.69 -16.88 -0.24
C LYS A 136 1.69 -15.37 -0.12
N ALA A 137 2.35 -14.85 0.91
CA ALA A 137 2.75 -13.45 0.95
C ALA A 137 4.23 -13.30 1.26
N LEU A 138 4.85 -12.29 0.64
CA LEU A 138 6.24 -11.94 0.84
C LEU A 138 6.31 -10.62 1.61
N ALA A 139 6.98 -10.66 2.75
CA ALA A 139 7.27 -9.49 3.58
C ALA A 139 8.74 -9.10 3.42
N THR A 140 8.95 -7.87 2.99
CA THR A 140 10.24 -7.18 3.07
C THR A 140 10.70 -7.06 4.51
N LEU A 141 12.01 -7.15 4.70
CA LEU A 141 12.67 -7.00 6.00
C LEU A 141 13.28 -5.60 6.12
N HIS A 142 12.52 -4.56 5.74
CA HIS A 142 12.98 -3.17 5.87
C HIS A 142 13.32 -2.84 7.32
N GLY A 143 14.52 -2.27 7.54
CA GLY A 143 15.04 -1.95 8.88
C GLY A 143 15.86 -3.07 9.52
N LEU A 144 16.04 -4.21 8.83
CA LEU A 144 16.86 -5.31 9.33
C LEU A 144 18.32 -4.89 9.57
N SER A 145 18.93 -4.14 8.64
CA SER A 145 20.29 -3.60 8.83
C SER A 145 20.42 -2.75 10.09
N ASP A 146 19.46 -1.83 10.34
CA ASP A 146 19.45 -1.01 11.56
C ASP A 146 19.29 -1.87 12.82
N TYR A 147 18.47 -2.91 12.76
CA TYR A 147 18.31 -3.87 13.86
C TYR A 147 19.63 -4.59 14.15
N VAL A 148 20.33 -5.07 13.12
CA VAL A 148 21.60 -5.75 13.34
C VAL A 148 22.66 -4.81 13.88
N MET A 149 22.79 -3.60 13.32
CA MET A 149 23.72 -2.58 13.83
C MET A 149 23.52 -2.32 15.33
N LYS A 150 22.27 -2.28 15.81
CA LYS A 150 21.96 -2.08 17.23
C LYS A 150 22.39 -3.25 18.11
N GLN A 151 22.33 -4.48 17.61
CA GLN A 151 22.69 -5.68 18.35
C GLN A 151 24.20 -5.88 18.42
N THR A 152 24.92 -5.61 17.32
CA THR A 152 26.34 -5.92 17.20
C THR A 152 27.26 -4.71 17.40
N GLY A 153 26.74 -3.49 17.33
CA GLY A 153 27.54 -2.25 17.41
C GLY A 153 28.39 -1.95 16.18
N ASP A 154 28.39 -2.84 15.19
CA ASP A 154 29.04 -2.71 13.89
C ASP A 154 28.14 -3.36 12.82
N ILE A 155 28.26 -2.98 11.54
CA ILE A 155 27.64 -3.75 10.46
C ILE A 155 28.56 -4.94 10.22
N PRO A 156 28.17 -6.18 10.57
CA PRO A 156 29.00 -7.32 10.24
C PRO A 156 29.24 -7.30 8.72
N THR A 157 30.51 -7.22 8.31
CA THR A 157 30.93 -7.35 6.91
C THR A 157 30.37 -8.64 6.30
N THR A 158 30.18 -9.66 7.13
CA THR A 158 29.48 -10.90 6.80
C THR A 158 28.05 -10.70 6.30
N ILE A 159 27.27 -9.68 6.73
CA ILE A 159 25.92 -9.46 6.17
C ILE A 159 26.00 -9.03 4.71
N VAL A 160 26.94 -8.14 4.39
CA VAL A 160 27.15 -7.67 3.01
C VAL A 160 27.69 -8.80 2.15
N ASP A 161 28.54 -9.66 2.71
CA ASP A 161 29.09 -10.81 2.01
C ASP A 161 28.07 -11.94 1.82
N ILE A 162 27.23 -12.25 2.82
CA ILE A 162 26.10 -13.19 2.72
C ILE A 162 25.08 -12.67 1.71
N ALA A 163 24.75 -11.36 1.75
CA ALA A 163 23.88 -10.70 0.78
C ALA A 163 24.38 -10.81 -0.66
N GLN A 164 25.70 -10.87 -0.85
CA GLN A 164 26.35 -10.92 -2.14
C GLN A 164 26.73 -12.35 -2.56
N ASN A 165 26.30 -13.38 -1.82
CA ASN A 165 26.74 -14.78 -1.99
C ASN A 165 28.27 -14.94 -2.02
N LYS A 166 28.99 -14.12 -1.26
CA LYS A 166 30.45 -14.16 -1.19
C LYS A 166 30.97 -15.07 -0.08
N SER A 167 30.10 -15.54 0.81
CA SER A 167 30.45 -16.48 1.88
C SER A 167 29.98 -17.91 1.55
N ASP A 168 30.91 -18.83 1.33
CA ASP A 168 30.64 -20.27 1.17
C ASP A 168 30.40 -21.01 2.50
N SER A 169 30.36 -20.27 3.61
CA SER A 169 30.27 -20.82 4.96
C SER A 169 28.81 -21.08 5.34
N THR A 170 28.47 -22.36 5.58
CA THR A 170 27.12 -22.80 5.99
C THR A 170 26.71 -22.20 7.33
N THR A 171 27.69 -21.88 8.19
CA THR A 171 27.48 -21.31 9.52
C THR A 171 27.00 -19.86 9.45
N ASP A 172 27.52 -19.07 8.52
CA ASP A 172 27.13 -17.67 8.36
C ASP A 172 25.70 -17.55 7.81
N ALA A 173 25.32 -18.41 6.87
CA ALA A 173 23.95 -18.48 6.35
C ALA A 173 22.93 -18.80 7.45
N GLN A 174 23.22 -19.77 8.33
CA GLN A 174 22.35 -20.11 9.47
C GLN A 174 22.24 -18.97 10.48
N ALA A 175 23.35 -18.28 10.75
CA ALA A 175 23.34 -17.10 11.62
C ALA A 175 22.47 -15.98 11.03
N TRP A 176 22.57 -15.73 9.72
CA TRP A 176 21.76 -14.75 9.02
C TRP A 176 20.26 -15.09 9.04
N GLU A 177 19.92 -16.35 8.78
CA GLU A 177 18.54 -16.82 8.85
C GLU A 177 17.96 -16.66 10.25
N THR A 178 18.75 -16.96 11.29
CA THR A 178 18.35 -16.77 12.70
C THR A 178 18.08 -15.30 13.01
N ILE A 179 18.93 -14.39 12.52
CA ILE A 179 18.74 -12.94 12.67
C ILE A 179 17.44 -12.49 11.98
N CYS A 180 17.21 -12.90 10.74
CA CYS A 180 15.99 -12.58 9.99
C CYS A 180 14.74 -13.11 10.70
N HIS A 181 14.80 -14.35 11.20
CA HIS A 181 13.73 -14.97 11.95
C HIS A 181 13.40 -14.16 13.21
N ASN A 182 14.42 -13.81 14.01
CA ASN A 182 14.22 -13.00 15.22
C ASN A 182 13.59 -11.64 14.90
N PHE A 183 14.05 -10.97 13.84
CA PHE A 183 13.49 -9.70 13.38
C PHE A 183 11.99 -9.80 13.03
N VAL A 184 11.58 -10.89 12.40
CA VAL A 184 10.17 -11.17 12.09
C VAL A 184 9.37 -11.48 13.36
N MET A 185 9.91 -12.33 14.24
CA MET A 185 9.24 -12.75 15.48
C MET A 185 9.06 -11.62 16.49
N GLU A 186 10.00 -10.66 16.53
CA GLU A 186 9.86 -9.43 17.31
C GLU A 186 8.85 -8.46 16.70
N GLY A 187 8.33 -8.76 15.50
CA GLY A 187 7.42 -7.89 14.79
C GLY A 187 8.11 -6.56 14.46
N LEU A 188 9.26 -6.59 13.78
CA LEU A 188 9.90 -5.35 13.33
C LEU A 188 9.56 -5.01 11.87
N SER A 189 9.20 -6.01 11.07
CA SER A 189 8.66 -5.80 9.72
C SER A 189 7.17 -5.44 9.77
N GLY A 190 6.82 -4.27 9.21
CA GLY A 190 5.42 -3.82 9.12
C GLY A 190 4.55 -4.73 8.25
N GLU A 191 5.11 -5.32 7.20
CA GLU A 191 4.41 -6.29 6.35
C GLU A 191 4.24 -7.64 7.06
N ALA A 192 5.28 -8.12 7.75
CA ALA A 192 5.16 -9.35 8.53
C ALA A 192 4.08 -9.23 9.61
N LYS A 193 4.04 -8.10 10.34
CA LYS A 193 2.95 -7.80 11.29
C LYS A 193 1.58 -7.84 10.63
N LEU A 194 1.46 -7.22 9.46
CA LEU A 194 0.21 -7.23 8.69
C LEU A 194 -0.20 -8.68 8.40
N TYR A 195 0.68 -9.49 7.82
CA TYR A 195 0.32 -10.86 7.46
C TYR A 195 -0.01 -11.74 8.67
N GLN A 196 0.77 -11.65 9.76
CA GLN A 196 0.49 -12.37 11.02
C GLN A 196 -0.88 -12.01 11.60
N LYS A 197 -1.23 -10.70 11.61
CA LYS A 197 -2.54 -10.22 12.09
C LYS A 197 -3.70 -10.81 11.30
N TYR A 198 -3.47 -11.18 10.05
CA TYR A 198 -4.45 -11.74 9.12
C TYR A 198 -4.33 -13.27 8.98
N ASN A 199 -3.85 -13.94 10.02
CA ASN A 199 -3.68 -15.40 10.09
C ASN A 199 -2.65 -15.97 9.10
N GLY A 200 -1.75 -15.14 8.58
CA GLY A 200 -0.61 -15.59 7.81
C GLY A 200 0.37 -16.33 8.72
N ILE A 201 0.72 -17.56 8.35
CA ILE A 201 1.68 -18.39 9.07
C ILE A 201 3.06 -18.16 8.48
N PHE A 202 4.00 -17.69 9.31
CA PHE A 202 5.39 -17.56 8.91
C PHE A 202 5.96 -18.94 8.54
N SER A 203 6.58 -19.05 7.37
CA SER A 203 7.09 -20.31 6.83
C SER A 203 8.61 -20.38 6.85
N HIS A 204 9.29 -19.47 6.15
CA HIS A 204 10.75 -19.45 6.00
C HIS A 204 11.20 -18.09 5.46
N ILE A 205 12.52 -17.89 5.38
CA ILE A 205 13.14 -16.75 4.72
C ILE A 205 13.56 -17.16 3.31
N GLU A 206 13.18 -16.38 2.30
CA GLU A 206 13.66 -16.55 0.93
C GLU A 206 14.71 -15.48 0.63
N HIS A 207 15.90 -15.89 0.20
CA HIS A 207 17.00 -14.99 -0.15
C HIS A 207 16.93 -14.58 -1.62
N GLN A 208 17.53 -13.43 -1.96
CA GLN A 208 17.62 -12.89 -3.33
C GLN A 208 16.27 -12.65 -4.05
N ARG A 209 15.17 -12.56 -3.31
CA ARG A 209 13.85 -12.26 -3.88
C ARG A 209 13.51 -10.79 -3.88
N ASP A 210 14.00 -10.06 -2.89
CA ASP A 210 13.79 -8.63 -2.87
C ASP A 210 14.65 -7.97 -3.97
N THR A 211 13.99 -7.44 -4.98
CA THR A 211 14.61 -6.66 -6.07
C THR A 211 14.38 -5.16 -5.91
N SER A 212 13.79 -4.74 -4.78
CA SER A 212 13.55 -3.32 -4.50
C SER A 212 14.84 -2.57 -4.21
N ASP A 213 14.78 -1.24 -4.22
CA ASP A 213 15.92 -0.37 -3.84
C ASP A 213 16.43 -0.67 -2.42
N TYR A 214 15.60 -1.28 -1.58
CA TYR A 214 15.91 -1.63 -0.20
C TYR A 214 16.49 -3.04 -0.05
N ALA A 215 16.56 -3.83 -1.12
CA ALA A 215 17.14 -5.17 -1.10
C ALA A 215 18.53 -5.19 -0.45
N LYS A 216 19.32 -4.12 -0.64
CA LYS A 216 20.66 -3.96 -0.04
C LYS A 216 20.63 -3.90 1.49
N THR A 217 19.52 -3.45 2.08
CA THR A 217 19.35 -3.29 3.53
C THR A 217 18.97 -4.59 4.24
N CYS A 218 18.52 -5.60 3.48
CA CYS A 218 18.05 -6.88 3.96
C CYS A 218 18.67 -8.06 3.21
N ALA A 219 19.78 -7.86 2.49
CA ALA A 219 20.44 -8.92 1.73
C ALA A 219 19.55 -9.63 0.69
N GLY A 220 18.57 -8.91 0.11
CA GLY A 220 17.58 -9.51 -0.78
C GLY A 220 16.59 -10.46 -0.07
N SER A 221 16.62 -10.52 1.26
CA SER A 221 15.87 -11.50 2.05
C SER A 221 14.44 -11.03 2.29
N MET A 222 13.49 -11.94 2.10
CA MET A 222 12.06 -11.74 2.35
C MET A 222 11.52 -12.84 3.25
N ALA A 223 10.61 -12.49 4.14
CA ALA A 223 9.88 -13.47 4.94
C ALA A 223 8.65 -13.97 4.17
N VAL A 224 8.52 -15.30 4.07
CA VAL A 224 7.41 -15.96 3.38
C VAL A 224 6.33 -16.32 4.39
N PHE A 225 5.11 -15.89 4.13
CA PHE A 225 3.90 -16.24 4.86
C PHE A 225 2.97 -17.08 3.99
N ARG A 226 2.24 -17.99 4.62
CA ARG A 226 1.23 -18.83 3.96
C ARG A 226 -0.14 -18.56 4.57
N PHE A 227 -1.17 -18.56 3.73
CA PHE A 227 -2.56 -18.45 4.17
C PHE A 227 -3.31 -19.73 3.84
N ALA A 228 -4.14 -20.17 4.80
CA ALA A 228 -5.08 -21.26 4.63
C ALA A 228 -6.40 -20.79 3.97
#